data_AF-A0A416HEU3-F1
#
_entry.id   AF-A0A416HEU3-F1
#
_cell.length_a   1.000
_cell.length_b   1.000
_cell.length_c   1.000
_cell.angle_alpha   90.00
_cell.angle_beta   90.00
_cell.angle_gamma   90.00
#
_symmetry.space_group_name_H-M   'P 1'
#
loop_
_entity.id
_entity.type
_entity.pdbx_description
1 polymer ?
#
loop_
_entity_poly.entity_id
_entity_poly.type
_entity_poly.pdbx_seq_one_letter_code
_entity_poly.pdbx_strand_id
1 'polypeptide(L)'
;MAGNNQQRNADVELQWVSPKTDWKKTDPFNISDYNRIKGNINYLHEWAVHLYPYFSISEMGEDKESYASYFYADEFNRMEENVDAINTHIFTDNYGTAQSFYDNGKFIDWTECNRLETATLQMYKILERQQAGLPRLAFRLGNKKGGI
;
A
#
# COMPACT_ATOMS: atom_id res chain seq x y z
N MET A 1 26.50 -15.05 25.38
CA MET A 1 26.48 -15.10 23.90
C MET A 1 25.17 -14.45 23.46
N ALA A 2 25.26 -13.15 23.19
CA ALA A 2 24.16 -12.35 22.66
C ALA A 2 24.16 -12.51 21.13
N GLY A 3 23.01 -12.86 20.56
CA GLY A 3 22.90 -13.03 19.12
C GLY A 3 21.65 -13.80 18.77
N ASN A 4 20.48 -13.18 18.96
CA ASN A 4 19.22 -13.55 18.31
C ASN A 4 18.19 -12.40 18.30
N ASN A 5 18.65 -11.14 18.43
CA ASN A 5 17.79 -9.95 18.39
C ASN A 5 18.05 -9.06 17.17
N GLN A 6 18.78 -9.53 16.16
CA GLN A 6 19.03 -8.77 14.92
C GLN A 6 18.30 -9.32 13.68
N GLN A 7 17.55 -10.42 13.81
CA GLN A 7 16.74 -10.99 12.71
C GLN A 7 15.23 -10.77 12.89
N ARG A 8 14.82 -9.81 13.75
CA ARG A 8 13.41 -9.49 14.04
C ARG A 8 13.01 -8.06 13.64
N ASN A 9 13.87 -7.37 12.89
CA ASN A 9 13.69 -5.96 12.53
C ASN A 9 13.63 -5.69 11.02
N ALA A 10 13.46 -6.74 10.18
CA ALA A 10 13.34 -6.60 8.73
C ALA A 10 11.94 -6.93 8.18
N ASP A 11 11.11 -7.60 8.97
CA ASP A 11 9.70 -7.85 8.67
C ASP A 11 8.87 -7.08 9.70
N VAL A 12 8.81 -5.75 9.60
CA VAL A 12 7.62 -5.07 10.12
C VAL A 12 6.49 -5.67 9.27
N GLU A 13 5.67 -6.56 9.86
CA GLU A 13 4.48 -7.09 9.20
C GLU A 13 3.69 -5.86 8.72
N LEU A 14 3.84 -5.53 7.43
CA LEU A 14 3.03 -4.51 6.79
C LEU A 14 1.61 -5.03 6.94
N GLN A 15 0.84 -4.35 7.78
CA GLN A 15 -0.52 -4.74 8.09
C GLN A 15 -1.45 -3.74 7.41
N TRP A 16 -2.38 -4.28 6.62
CA TRP A 16 -3.47 -3.48 6.10
C TRP A 16 -4.28 -2.85 7.24
N VAL A 17 -4.41 -1.52 7.20
CA VAL A 17 -5.27 -0.76 8.11
C VAL A 17 -6.42 -0.19 7.28
N SER A 18 -7.67 -0.38 7.72
CA SER A 18 -8.82 0.13 6.96
C SER A 18 -8.66 1.62 6.64
N PRO A 19 -8.65 2.03 5.35
CA PRO A 19 -8.50 3.42 4.96
C PRO A 19 -9.68 4.27 5.46
N LYS A 20 -9.41 5.54 5.76
CA LYS A 20 -10.42 6.53 6.08
C LYS A 20 -10.88 7.20 4.78
N THR A 21 -12.06 6.84 4.29
CA THR A 21 -12.60 7.36 3.00
C THR A 21 -13.71 8.39 3.18
N ASP A 22 -13.88 8.90 4.40
CA ASP A 22 -14.95 9.84 4.78
C ASP A 22 -14.39 11.13 5.41
N TRP A 23 -13.19 11.54 4.99
CA TRP A 23 -12.55 12.78 5.43
C TRP A 23 -13.47 13.98 5.22
N LYS A 24 -13.52 14.83 6.24
CA LYS A 24 -14.25 16.09 6.23
C LYS A 24 -13.28 17.25 6.23
N LYS A 25 -13.72 18.41 5.73
CA LYS A 25 -12.93 19.65 5.76
C LYS A 25 -12.45 20.05 7.16
N THR A 26 -13.17 19.66 8.20
CA THR A 26 -12.85 19.94 9.61
C THR A 26 -11.89 18.94 10.23
N ASP A 27 -11.60 17.83 9.56
CA ASP A 27 -10.76 16.78 10.12
C ASP A 27 -9.29 17.19 10.03
N PRO A 28 -8.54 17.16 11.15
CA PRO A 28 -7.11 17.38 11.11
C PRO A 28 -6.40 16.18 10.48
N PHE A 29 -5.34 16.44 9.73
CA PHE A 29 -4.42 15.41 9.25
C PHE A 29 -3.30 15.19 10.28
N ASN A 30 -3.12 13.95 10.74
CA ASN A 30 -2.18 13.61 11.81
C ASN A 30 -1.11 12.62 11.35
N ILE A 31 -0.09 12.41 12.19
CA ILE A 31 0.98 11.43 11.95
C ILE A 31 0.45 10.01 11.72
N SER A 32 -0.62 9.63 12.41
CA SER A 32 -1.27 8.33 12.23
C SER A 32 -1.92 8.18 10.86
N ASP A 33 -2.40 9.29 10.28
CA ASP A 33 -3.01 9.29 8.95
C ASP A 33 -1.95 9.12 7.87
N TYR A 34 -0.84 9.84 8.01
CA TYR A 34 0.34 9.66 7.15
C TYR A 34 0.85 8.21 7.17
N ASN A 35 1.13 7.68 8.37
CA ASN A 35 1.68 6.33 8.52
C ASN A 35 0.68 5.27 8.02
N ARG A 36 -0.63 5.48 8.20
CA ARG A 36 -1.68 4.60 7.64
C ARG A 36 -1.64 4.60 6.11
N ILE A 37 -1.65 5.76 5.47
CA ILE A 37 -1.67 5.87 4.00
C ILE A 37 -0.40 5.26 3.42
N LYS A 38 0.77 5.64 3.95
CA LYS A 38 2.07 5.06 3.58
C LYS A 38 2.09 3.54 3.72
N GLY A 39 1.70 3.04 4.89
CA GLY A 39 1.71 1.61 5.20
C GLY A 39 0.78 0.81 4.28
N ASN A 40 -0.40 1.35 3.97
CA ASN A 40 -1.33 0.72 3.06
C ASN A 40 -0.82 0.67 1.61
N ILE A 41 -0.14 1.71 1.12
CA ILE A 41 0.48 1.71 -0.21
C ILE A 41 1.57 0.63 -0.28
N ASN A 42 2.45 0.55 0.74
CA ASN A 42 3.47 -0.49 0.83
C ASN A 42 2.85 -1.89 0.88
N TYR A 43 1.80 -2.08 1.68
CA TYR A 43 1.07 -3.35 1.75
C TYR A 43 0.49 -3.78 0.39
N LEU A 44 -0.11 -2.83 -0.33
CA LEU A 44 -0.67 -3.10 -1.65
C LEU A 44 0.41 -3.45 -2.67
N HIS A 45 1.56 -2.78 -2.62
CA HIS A 45 2.69 -3.10 -3.49
C HIS A 45 3.22 -4.51 -3.22
N GLU A 46 3.48 -4.86 -1.96
CA GLU A 46 3.88 -6.21 -1.55
C GLU A 46 2.89 -7.25 -2.06
N TRP A 47 1.59 -7.06 -1.84
CA TRP A 47 0.59 -8.01 -2.35
C TRP A 47 0.54 -8.03 -3.89
N ALA A 48 0.61 -6.89 -4.55
CA ALA A 48 0.57 -6.79 -6.00
C ALA A 48 1.71 -7.58 -6.65
N VAL A 49 2.96 -7.46 -6.16
CA VAL A 49 4.10 -8.19 -6.74
C VAL A 49 4.08 -9.70 -6.50
N HIS A 50 3.23 -10.19 -5.58
CA HIS A 50 2.95 -11.62 -5.44
C HIS A 50 1.97 -12.14 -6.51
N LEU A 51 1.11 -11.27 -7.05
CA LEU A 51 0.08 -11.62 -8.03
C LEU A 51 0.44 -11.25 -9.47
N TYR A 52 1.28 -10.23 -9.64
CA TYR A 52 1.64 -9.60 -10.91
C TYR A 52 3.15 -9.64 -11.15
N PRO A 53 3.62 -9.39 -12.39
CA PRO A 53 5.03 -9.17 -12.64
C PRO A 53 5.60 -8.10 -11.71
N TYR A 54 6.82 -8.34 -11.23
CA TYR A 54 7.49 -7.45 -10.30
C TYR A 54 7.62 -6.02 -10.87
N PHE A 55 7.37 -5.04 -10.01
CA PHE A 55 7.64 -3.63 -10.22
C PHE A 55 8.09 -3.01 -8.89
N SER A 56 8.73 -1.84 -8.96
CA SER A 56 9.18 -1.09 -7.79
C SER A 56 8.35 0.16 -7.58
N ILE A 57 8.25 0.59 -6.33
CA ILE A 57 7.71 1.90 -5.92
C ILE A 57 8.80 2.72 -5.22
N SER A 58 8.61 4.03 -5.12
CA SER A 58 9.53 4.95 -4.46
C SER A 58 9.37 4.92 -2.94
N GLU A 59 10.46 5.05 -2.17
CA GLU A 59 10.38 5.17 -0.71
C GLU A 59 9.70 6.49 -0.29
N MET A 60 8.60 6.38 0.46
CA MET A 60 7.76 7.52 0.90
C MET A 60 8.24 8.12 2.24
N GLY A 61 9.55 8.07 2.52
CA GLY A 61 10.12 8.57 3.79
C GLY A 61 9.85 7.68 5.00
N GLU A 62 10.49 8.00 6.12
CA GLU A 62 10.34 7.25 7.39
C GLU A 62 8.97 7.46 8.05
N ASP A 63 8.60 6.54 8.93
CA ASP A 63 7.40 6.72 9.75
C ASP A 63 7.52 7.96 10.64
N LYS A 64 6.41 8.67 10.80
CA LYS A 64 6.34 9.87 11.63
C LYS A 64 6.15 9.45 13.09
N GLU A 65 7.22 9.57 13.88
CA GLU A 65 7.24 9.15 15.29
C GLU A 65 6.74 10.22 16.27
N SER A 66 6.77 11.50 15.88
CA SER A 66 6.46 12.62 16.78
C SER A 66 5.63 13.70 16.08
N TYR A 67 4.85 14.46 16.86
CA TYR A 67 4.17 15.66 16.37
C TYR A 67 5.13 16.76 15.88
N ALA A 68 6.42 16.66 16.21
CA ALA A 68 7.46 17.53 15.67
C ALA A 68 7.95 17.08 14.27
N SER A 69 7.56 15.89 13.80
CA SER A 69 7.92 15.40 12.47
C SER A 69 7.20 16.23 11.41
N TYR A 70 7.96 16.68 10.41
CA TYR A 70 7.42 17.42 9.28
C TYR A 70 6.83 16.46 8.25
N PHE A 71 5.74 16.88 7.62
CA PHE A 71 5.22 16.27 6.40
C PHE A 71 5.84 17.00 5.21
N TYR A 72 6.61 16.29 4.40
CA TYR A 72 7.28 16.89 3.25
C TYR A 72 6.44 16.75 1.98
N ALA A 73 6.52 17.74 1.10
CA ALA A 73 5.76 17.74 -0.14
C ALA A 73 6.19 16.59 -1.07
N ASP A 74 7.49 16.27 -1.09
CA ASP A 74 8.04 15.18 -1.88
C ASP A 74 7.55 13.80 -1.42
N GLU A 75 7.31 13.61 -0.12
CA GLU A 75 6.69 12.38 0.41
C GLU A 75 5.28 12.17 -0.13
N PHE A 76 4.45 13.22 -0.16
CA PHE A 76 3.11 13.12 -0.77
C PHE A 76 3.17 12.91 -2.28
N ASN A 77 4.10 13.55 -2.99
CA ASN A 77 4.30 13.29 -4.41
C ASN A 77 4.69 11.83 -4.68
N ARG A 78 5.54 11.24 -3.83
CA ARG A 78 5.87 9.81 -3.92
C ARG A 78 4.65 8.93 -3.64
N MET A 79 3.77 9.31 -2.70
CA MET A 79 2.50 8.58 -2.49
C MET A 79 1.64 8.58 -3.75
N GLU A 80 1.49 9.73 -4.41
CA GLU A 80 0.76 9.89 -5.66
C GLU A 80 1.33 9.01 -6.78
N GLU A 81 2.64 9.10 -7.00
CA GLU A 81 3.37 8.31 -7.99
C GLU A 81 3.24 6.80 -7.73
N ASN A 82 3.33 6.38 -6.46
CA ASN A 82 3.24 4.98 -6.09
C ASN A 82 1.84 4.41 -6.27
N VAL A 83 0.80 5.18 -5.92
CA VAL A 83 -0.59 4.76 -6.17
C VAL A 83 -0.84 4.60 -7.67
N ASP A 84 -0.36 5.52 -8.50
CA ASP A 84 -0.47 5.41 -9.95
C ASP A 84 0.33 4.24 -10.53
N ALA A 85 1.53 3.99 -10.00
CA ALA A 85 2.35 2.84 -10.36
C ALA A 85 1.62 1.53 -10.05
N ILE A 86 1.06 1.37 -8.84
CA ILE A 86 0.29 0.18 -8.48
C ILE A 86 -0.93 0.02 -9.40
N ASN A 87 -1.70 1.08 -9.62
CA ASN A 87 -2.86 1.09 -10.52
C ASN A 87 -2.49 0.54 -11.91
N THR A 88 -1.42 1.08 -12.49
CA THR A 88 -0.96 0.73 -13.84
C THR A 88 -0.54 -0.74 -13.95
N HIS A 89 0.00 -1.32 -12.89
CA HIS A 89 0.49 -2.71 -12.91
C HIS A 89 -0.58 -3.75 -12.59
N ILE A 90 -1.54 -3.45 -11.71
CA ILE A 90 -2.56 -4.42 -11.31
C ILE A 90 -3.76 -4.39 -12.27
N PHE A 91 -4.33 -3.21 -12.49
CA PHE A 91 -5.57 -3.00 -13.22
C PHE A 91 -5.79 -1.50 -13.41
N THR A 92 -5.76 -1.02 -14.66
CA THR A 92 -5.97 0.39 -14.95
C THR A 92 -7.42 0.82 -14.67
N ASP A 93 -7.62 1.58 -13.61
CA ASP A 93 -8.87 2.28 -13.31
C ASP A 93 -8.66 3.79 -13.18
N ASN A 94 -9.72 4.58 -13.27
CA ASN A 94 -9.66 6.04 -13.12
C ASN A 94 -10.03 6.46 -11.68
N TYR A 95 -9.00 6.76 -10.88
CA TYR A 95 -9.16 7.29 -9.52
C TYR A 95 -9.04 8.82 -9.44
N GLY A 96 -9.25 9.52 -10.55
CA GLY A 96 -9.09 10.97 -10.64
C GLY A 96 -7.65 11.42 -10.91
N THR A 97 -7.45 12.74 -10.93
CA THR A 97 -6.17 13.34 -11.29
C THR A 97 -5.23 13.41 -10.08
N ALA A 98 -4.06 12.76 -10.19
CA ALA A 98 -2.99 12.88 -9.22
C ALA A 98 -2.61 14.35 -8.98
N GLN A 99 -2.36 14.71 -7.73
CA GLN A 99 -1.95 16.06 -7.36
C GLN A 99 -0.42 16.17 -7.29
N SER A 100 0.08 17.41 -7.37
CA SER A 100 1.49 17.71 -7.15
C SER A 100 1.62 18.75 -6.04
N PHE A 101 2.47 18.43 -5.07
CA PHE A 101 2.74 19.24 -3.89
C PHE A 101 4.11 19.90 -4.01
N TYR A 102 4.21 21.10 -3.44
CA TYR A 102 5.41 21.90 -3.40
C TYR A 102 5.66 22.40 -1.98
N ASP A 103 6.92 22.55 -1.59
CA ASP A 103 7.27 23.11 -0.29
C ASP A 103 6.69 24.53 -0.13
N ASN A 104 6.12 24.79 1.05
CA ASN A 104 5.36 26.02 1.35
C ASN A 104 4.12 26.22 0.46
N GLY A 105 3.70 25.20 -0.29
CA GLY A 105 2.47 25.18 -1.07
C GLY A 105 1.24 24.83 -0.25
N LYS A 106 0.13 24.57 -0.96
CA LYS A 106 -1.11 24.11 -0.34
C LYS A 106 -0.89 22.70 0.24
N PHE A 107 -1.21 22.54 1.52
CA PHE A 107 -1.21 21.22 2.16
C PHE A 107 -2.28 20.31 1.56
N ILE A 108 -2.08 18.99 1.64
CA ILE A 108 -3.07 18.00 1.20
C ILE A 108 -4.42 18.25 1.88
N ASP A 109 -5.50 18.25 1.09
CA ASP A 109 -6.83 18.50 1.63
C ASP A 109 -7.64 17.21 1.77
N TRP A 110 -8.76 17.33 2.48
CA TRP A 110 -9.67 16.22 2.76
C TRP A 110 -10.22 15.55 1.48
N THR A 111 -10.37 16.29 0.38
CA THR A 111 -10.84 15.71 -0.89
C THR A 111 -9.76 14.81 -1.47
N GLU A 112 -8.51 15.26 -1.39
CA GLU A 112 -7.38 14.49 -1.87
C GLU A 112 -7.10 13.25 -1.01
N CYS A 113 -7.20 13.38 0.32
CA CYS A 113 -7.15 12.22 1.21
C CYS A 113 -8.24 11.19 0.87
N ASN A 114 -9.48 11.64 0.63
CA ASN A 114 -10.57 10.74 0.21
C ASN A 114 -10.26 10.04 -1.10
N ARG A 115 -9.66 10.74 -2.07
CA ARG A 115 -9.30 10.17 -3.37
C ARG A 115 -8.24 9.07 -3.21
N LEU A 116 -7.14 9.37 -2.53
CA LEU A 116 -6.05 8.41 -2.28
C LEU A 116 -6.50 7.19 -1.47
N GLU A 117 -7.22 7.41 -0.36
CA GLU A 117 -7.68 6.31 0.50
C GLU A 117 -8.79 5.48 -0.17
N THR A 118 -9.61 6.08 -1.05
CA THR A 118 -10.57 5.32 -1.86
C THR A 118 -9.86 4.50 -2.92
N ALA A 119 -8.86 5.06 -3.62
CA ALA A 119 -8.09 4.36 -4.64
C ALA A 119 -7.44 3.10 -4.06
N THR A 120 -6.70 3.25 -2.96
CA THR A 120 -6.06 2.13 -2.25
C THR A 120 -7.07 1.08 -1.78
N LEU A 121 -8.24 1.48 -1.26
CA LEU A 121 -9.31 0.54 -0.88
C LEU A 121 -9.87 -0.24 -2.07
N GLN A 122 -10.03 0.38 -3.24
CA GLN A 122 -10.52 -0.33 -4.43
C GLN A 122 -9.47 -1.31 -4.96
N MET A 123 -8.20 -0.91 -5.00
CA MET A 123 -7.08 -1.78 -5.37
C MET A 123 -7.00 -3.00 -4.45
N TYR A 124 -7.13 -2.81 -3.13
CA TYR A 124 -7.22 -3.90 -2.15
C TYR A 124 -8.31 -4.90 -2.55
N LYS A 125 -9.53 -4.42 -2.81
CA LYS A 125 -10.67 -5.28 -3.17
C LYS A 125 -10.44 -6.03 -4.49
N ILE A 126 -9.73 -5.43 -5.45
CA ILE A 126 -9.37 -6.08 -6.70
C ILE A 126 -8.40 -7.23 -6.43
N LEU A 127 -7.31 -6.98 -5.70
CA LEU A 127 -6.31 -8.00 -5.34
C LEU A 127 -6.94 -9.14 -4.54
N GLU A 128 -7.81 -8.82 -3.58
CA GLU A 128 -8.55 -9.81 -2.78
C GLU A 128 -9.41 -10.73 -3.66
N ARG A 129 -10.20 -10.15 -4.58
CA ARG A 129 -11.06 -10.92 -5.49
C ARG A 129 -10.23 -11.80 -6.43
N GLN A 130 -9.11 -11.29 -6.92
CA GLN A 130 -8.24 -12.03 -7.82
C GLN A 130 -7.55 -13.19 -7.12
N GLN A 131 -6.99 -12.96 -5.93
CA GLN A 131 -6.42 -14.02 -5.08
C GLN A 131 -7.46 -15.12 -4.78
N ALA A 132 -8.70 -14.73 -4.47
CA ALA A 132 -9.79 -15.69 -4.21
C ALA A 132 -10.22 -16.46 -5.48
N GLY A 133 -10.11 -15.83 -6.66
CA GLY A 133 -10.44 -16.41 -7.96
C GLY A 133 -9.36 -17.31 -8.55
N LEU A 134 -8.13 -17.28 -8.04
CA LEU A 134 -7.05 -18.12 -8.56
C LEU A 134 -7.36 -19.61 -8.36
N PRO A 135 -7.39 -20.42 -9.45
CA PRO A 135 -7.65 -21.85 -9.34
C PRO A 135 -6.52 -22.53 -8.56
N ARG A 136 -6.84 -23.04 -7.37
CA ARG A 136 -5.90 -23.86 -6.59
C ARG A 136 -5.87 -25.26 -7.18
N LEU A 137 -4.83 -25.58 -7.94
CA LEU A 137 -4.64 -26.94 -8.49
C LEU A 137 -4.50 -27.95 -7.34
N ALA A 138 -5.54 -28.76 -7.14
CA ALA A 138 -5.48 -29.93 -6.27
C ALA A 138 -4.70 -31.03 -6.99
N PHE A 139 -3.39 -31.14 -6.76
CA PHE A 139 -2.63 -32.29 -7.25
C PHE A 139 -2.83 -33.47 -6.29
N ARG A 140 -3.41 -34.57 -6.80
CA ARG A 140 -3.32 -35.88 -6.15
C ARG A 140 -2.10 -36.58 -6.72
N LEU A 141 -1.05 -36.76 -5.89
CA LEU A 141 0.01 -37.72 -6.16
C LEU A 141 -0.59 -39.13 -6.12
N GLY A 142 -0.99 -39.62 -7.29
CA GLY A 142 -1.42 -41.01 -7.44
C GLY A 142 -0.23 -41.93 -7.16
N ASN A 143 -0.28 -42.67 -6.04
CA ASN A 143 0.63 -43.76 -5.80
C ASN A 143 0.45 -44.79 -6.93
N LYS A 144 1.38 -44.77 -7.89
CA LYS A 144 1.48 -45.80 -8.93
C LYS A 144 1.84 -47.09 -8.20
N LYS A 145 0.82 -47.90 -7.87
CA LYS A 145 1.00 -49.26 -7.39
C LYS A 145 1.68 -50.02 -8.52
N GLY A 146 2.98 -50.29 -8.38
CA GLY A 146 3.68 -51.21 -9.25
C GLY A 146 3.04 -52.59 -9.12
N GLY A 147 2.19 -52.96 -10.07
CA GLY A 147 2.25 -54.31 -10.66
C GLY A 147 3.26 -54.20 -11.80
N ILE A 148 4.20 -55.11 -11.99
CA ILE A 148 4.18 -56.57 -11.85
C ILE A 148 5.48 -57.01 -11.17
#